data_AF-A0A261CPQ9-F1
#
_entry.id   AF-A0A261CPQ9-F1
#
_cell.length_a   1.000
_cell.length_b   1.000
_cell.length_c   1.000
_cell.angle_alpha   90.00
_cell.angle_beta   90.00
_cell.angle_gamma   90.00
#
_symmetry.space_group_name_H-M   'P 1'
#
loop_
_entity.id
_entity.type
_entity.pdbx_description
1 polymer ?
#
loop_
_entity_poly.entity_id
_entity_poly.type
_entity_poly.pdbx_seq_one_letter_code
_entity_poly.pdbx_strand_id
1 'polypeptide(L)'
;MSVPTPEKRFQLEKEVVAAIPDLLVIKPKVFPDERGFFSESYNKTEWAEKIGYTEDLQQDNHSFSHYGVLRGLHTQPHMGKLVTVVSGEIFDVAVDIRKDSPTYGKWHGVILNANNKHAFWIPAGFLHGFQVLSKEGAHVTYKCSAVYDPKTEYGINPFDEDINVDWPIKDKAVVIVSERDTQHASFKSL
;
A
#
# COMPACT_ATOMS: atom_id res chain seq x y z
N MET A 1 36.49 -8.89 25.63
CA MET A 1 35.64 -7.83 25.04
C MET A 1 34.20 -8.16 25.41
N SER A 2 33.47 -7.25 26.05
CA SER A 2 32.06 -7.44 26.37
C SER A 2 31.20 -7.21 25.12
N VAL A 3 30.28 -8.12 24.83
CA VAL A 3 29.29 -7.92 23.77
C VAL A 3 28.37 -6.76 24.19
N PRO A 4 28.16 -5.74 23.35
CA PRO A 4 27.22 -4.66 23.65
C PRO A 4 25.80 -5.21 23.86
N THR A 5 25.09 -4.70 24.86
CA THR A 5 23.67 -5.05 25.07
C THR A 5 22.84 -4.48 23.93
N PRO A 6 22.00 -5.30 23.26
CA PRO A 6 21.08 -4.79 22.25
C PRO A 6 20.05 -3.85 22.88
N GLU A 7 19.91 -2.64 22.34
CA GLU A 7 18.79 -1.75 22.65
C GLU A 7 17.58 -2.07 21.78
N LYS A 8 16.39 -1.64 22.20
CA LYS A 8 15.16 -1.78 21.41
C LYS A 8 15.29 -0.95 20.12
N ARG A 9 15.20 -1.60 18.96
CA ARG A 9 15.39 -0.96 17.64
C ARG A 9 14.07 -0.62 16.96
N PHE A 10 13.14 -0.08 17.73
CA PHE A 10 11.86 0.38 17.21
C PHE A 10 11.71 1.88 17.41
N GLN A 11 11.60 2.57 16.29
CA GLN A 11 11.16 3.95 16.23
C GLN A 11 10.47 4.09 14.88
N LEU A 12 9.24 4.58 14.89
CA LEU A 12 8.53 4.93 13.67
C LEU A 12 7.87 6.29 13.83
N GLU A 13 7.69 6.95 12.71
CA GLU A 13 6.83 8.11 12.59
C GLU A 13 5.61 7.69 11.77
N LYS A 14 4.44 8.19 12.15
CA LYS A 14 3.22 8.06 11.35
C LYS A 14 2.83 9.43 10.82
N GLU A 15 2.54 9.49 9.54
CA GLU A 15 1.95 10.64 8.88
C GLU A 15 0.49 10.30 8.56
N VAL A 16 -0.41 11.13 9.08
CA VAL A 16 -1.85 11.04 8.79
C VAL A 16 -2.10 11.80 7.49
N VAL A 17 -2.72 11.13 6.51
CA VAL A 17 -3.07 11.77 5.25
C VAL A 17 -4.15 12.82 5.51
N ALA A 18 -3.81 14.10 5.39
CA ALA A 18 -4.72 15.19 5.75
C ALA A 18 -6.07 15.15 5.00
N ALA A 19 -6.06 14.73 3.74
CA ALA A 19 -7.27 14.64 2.92
C ALA A 19 -8.16 13.43 3.26
N ILE A 20 -7.58 12.36 3.82
CA ILE A 20 -8.25 11.10 4.16
C ILE A 20 -7.60 10.55 5.45
N PRO A 21 -8.00 11.03 6.64
CA PRO A 21 -7.26 10.79 7.90
C PRO A 21 -7.14 9.33 8.34
N ASP A 22 -7.91 8.41 7.75
CA ASP A 22 -7.83 6.97 8.01
C ASP A 22 -6.63 6.30 7.32
N LEU A 23 -6.04 6.96 6.32
CA LEU A 23 -4.84 6.50 5.62
C LEU A 23 -3.59 6.98 6.35
N LEU A 24 -2.62 6.08 6.53
CA LEU A 24 -1.39 6.36 7.25
C LEU A 24 -0.16 6.00 6.42
N VAL A 25 0.77 6.94 6.31
CA VAL A 25 2.12 6.66 5.82
C VAL A 25 3.03 6.42 7.02
N ILE A 26 3.64 5.24 7.08
CA ILE A 26 4.46 4.80 8.21
C ILE A 26 5.91 4.85 7.77
N LYS A 27 6.72 5.60 8.52
CA LYS A 27 8.14 5.85 8.23
C LYS A 27 8.98 5.13 9.29
N PRO A 28 9.53 3.95 8.98
CA PRO A 28 10.32 3.22 9.94
C PRO A 28 11.70 3.86 10.10
N LYS A 29 12.28 3.75 11.30
CA LYS A 29 13.68 4.11 11.50
C LYS A 29 14.60 3.06 10.90
N VAL A 30 15.49 3.53 10.03
CA VAL A 30 16.55 2.73 9.43
C VAL A 30 17.81 2.86 10.28
N PHE A 31 18.41 1.71 10.60
CA PHE A 31 19.67 1.61 11.34
C PHE A 31 20.76 1.11 10.39
N PRO A 32 21.50 2.01 9.71
CA PRO A 32 22.56 1.63 8.80
C PRO A 32 23.83 1.24 9.56
N ASP A 33 24.62 0.32 8.98
CA ASP A 33 25.99 0.02 9.37
C ASP A 33 26.81 -0.44 8.15
N GLU A 34 28.09 -0.80 8.36
CA GLU A 34 28.99 -1.21 7.28
C GLU A 34 28.55 -2.47 6.51
N ARG A 35 27.60 -3.25 7.03
CA ARG A 35 27.04 -4.45 6.40
C ARG A 35 25.77 -4.16 5.61
N GLY A 36 25.18 -2.98 5.75
CA GLY A 36 23.91 -2.59 5.14
C GLY A 36 23.04 -1.81 6.10
N PHE A 37 21.81 -2.29 6.33
CA PHE A 37 20.91 -1.68 7.31
C PHE A 37 19.99 -2.72 7.94
N PHE A 38 19.48 -2.38 9.11
CA PHE A 38 18.35 -3.05 9.75
C PHE A 38 17.18 -2.06 9.89
N SER A 39 15.96 -2.55 9.74
CA SER A 39 14.75 -1.79 10.02
C SER A 39 13.68 -2.79 10.45
N GLU A 40 13.02 -2.51 11.58
CA GLU A 40 11.84 -3.28 11.97
C GLU A 40 10.65 -2.82 11.12
N SER A 41 10.19 -3.67 10.21
CA SER A 41 9.13 -3.32 9.25
C SER A 41 7.72 -3.44 9.84
N TYR A 42 7.53 -4.27 10.87
CA TYR A 42 6.26 -4.46 11.56
C TYR A 42 6.46 -5.09 12.94
N ASN A 43 5.72 -4.58 13.93
CA ASN A 43 5.66 -5.14 15.27
C ASN A 43 4.27 -4.92 15.87
N LYS A 44 3.54 -6.01 16.10
CA LYS A 44 2.14 -5.98 16.53
C LYS A 44 1.94 -5.11 17.78
N THR A 45 2.77 -5.30 18.81
CA THR A 45 2.63 -4.61 20.09
C THR A 45 2.94 -3.12 19.94
N GLU A 46 4.07 -2.79 19.31
CA GLU A 46 4.49 -1.39 19.25
C GLU A 46 3.67 -0.57 18.26
N TRP A 47 3.13 -1.21 17.21
CA TRP A 47 2.19 -0.58 16.30
C TRP A 47 0.85 -0.29 16.97
N ALA A 48 0.34 -1.23 17.78
CA ALA A 48 -0.85 -0.98 18.58
C ALA A 48 -0.65 0.23 19.51
N GLU A 49 0.49 0.31 20.20
CA GLU A 49 0.80 1.39 21.14
C GLU A 49 1.04 2.76 20.46
N LYS A 50 1.80 2.81 19.36
CA LYS A 50 2.23 4.08 18.72
C LYS A 50 1.29 4.54 17.60
N ILE A 51 0.75 3.60 16.85
CA ILE A 51 -0.10 3.88 15.68
C ILE A 51 -1.57 3.83 16.06
N GLY A 52 -1.95 3.04 17.08
CA GLY A 52 -3.35 2.73 17.38
C GLY A 52 -3.90 1.62 16.48
N TYR A 53 -3.02 0.90 15.80
CA TYR A 53 -3.38 -0.17 14.87
C TYR A 53 -3.41 -1.51 15.59
N THR A 54 -4.60 -2.10 15.70
CA THR A 54 -4.82 -3.33 16.49
C THR A 54 -5.25 -4.52 15.65
N GLU A 55 -5.27 -4.42 14.32
CA GLU A 55 -5.72 -5.55 13.51
C GLU A 55 -4.66 -6.64 13.38
N ASP A 56 -5.15 -7.88 13.26
CA ASP A 56 -4.33 -9.05 13.03
C ASP A 56 -4.01 -9.18 11.54
N LEU A 57 -2.74 -9.07 11.18
CA LEU A 57 -2.27 -9.34 9.82
C LEU A 57 -2.20 -10.85 9.59
N GLN A 58 -3.10 -11.38 8.77
CA GLN A 58 -3.35 -12.82 8.60
C GLN A 58 -2.69 -13.42 7.36
N GLN A 59 -2.31 -12.58 6.39
CA GLN A 59 -1.77 -13.03 5.12
C GLN A 59 -0.67 -12.08 4.63
N ASP A 60 0.41 -12.66 4.10
CA ASP A 60 1.48 -11.93 3.43
C ASP A 60 1.46 -12.24 1.93
N ASN A 61 1.64 -11.21 1.11
CA ASN A 61 1.72 -11.32 -0.33
C ASN A 61 2.99 -10.64 -0.84
N HIS A 62 3.49 -11.12 -1.96
CA HIS A 62 4.65 -10.57 -2.66
C HIS A 62 4.40 -10.60 -4.16
N SER A 63 4.65 -9.48 -4.83
CA SER A 63 4.60 -9.38 -6.28
C SER A 63 5.87 -8.75 -6.83
N PHE A 64 6.20 -9.13 -8.05
CA PHE A 64 7.13 -8.40 -8.90
C PHE A 64 6.36 -7.85 -10.11
N SER A 65 6.68 -6.64 -10.51
CA SER A 65 6.04 -5.99 -11.64
C SER A 65 7.06 -5.13 -12.40
N HIS A 66 7.02 -5.19 -13.73
CA HIS A 66 7.88 -4.38 -14.59
C HIS A 66 7.46 -2.90 -14.57
N TYR A 67 8.35 -2.03 -15.02
CA TYR A 67 8.05 -0.62 -15.28
C TYR A 67 6.73 -0.43 -16.06
N GLY A 68 5.90 0.52 -15.64
CA GLY A 68 4.63 0.83 -16.31
C GLY A 68 3.47 -0.10 -15.96
N VAL A 69 3.73 -1.22 -15.25
CA VAL A 69 2.65 -2.08 -14.77
C VAL A 69 1.77 -1.34 -13.77
N LEU A 70 0.46 -1.40 -14.00
CA LEU A 70 -0.59 -0.92 -13.12
C LEU A 70 -1.42 -2.12 -12.66
N ARG A 71 -1.60 -2.27 -11.35
CA ARG A 71 -2.50 -3.27 -10.74
C ARG A 71 -3.56 -2.57 -9.91
N GLY A 72 -4.79 -3.07 -9.95
CA GLY A 72 -5.91 -2.50 -9.22
C GLY A 72 -6.96 -1.89 -10.15
N LEU A 73 -7.99 -1.24 -9.63
CA LEU A 73 -8.22 -1.00 -8.19
C LEU A 73 -8.96 -2.20 -7.56
N HIS A 74 -8.45 -2.76 -6.45
CA HIS A 74 -8.99 -3.98 -5.82
C HIS A 74 -9.29 -3.79 -4.34
N THR A 75 -10.31 -4.50 -3.86
CA THR A 75 -10.66 -4.58 -2.45
C THR A 75 -11.34 -5.91 -2.13
N GLN A 76 -11.42 -6.20 -0.84
CA GLN A 76 -12.21 -7.30 -0.30
C GLN A 76 -12.83 -6.82 1.02
N PRO A 77 -14.09 -7.19 1.34
CA PRO A 77 -14.68 -6.91 2.64
C PRO A 77 -13.75 -7.30 3.79
N HIS A 78 -13.68 -6.44 4.81
CA HIS A 78 -12.89 -6.63 6.04
C HIS A 78 -11.36 -6.71 5.85
N MET A 79 -10.83 -6.53 4.63
CA MET A 79 -9.39 -6.61 4.38
C MET A 79 -8.76 -5.21 4.35
N GLY A 80 -7.99 -4.87 5.37
CA GLY A 80 -6.99 -3.80 5.30
C GLY A 80 -5.68 -4.32 4.71
N LYS A 81 -4.84 -3.41 4.19
CA LYS A 81 -3.56 -3.69 3.56
C LYS A 81 -2.47 -2.80 4.12
N LEU A 82 -1.34 -3.41 4.48
CA LEU A 82 -0.09 -2.71 4.76
C LEU A 82 0.89 -2.96 3.62
N VAL A 83 1.12 -1.95 2.78
CA VAL A 83 1.90 -2.07 1.54
C VAL A 83 3.31 -1.50 1.73
N THR A 84 4.33 -2.21 1.25
CA THR A 84 5.74 -1.80 1.28
C THR A 84 6.46 -2.19 -0.02
N VAL A 85 7.58 -1.54 -0.31
CA VAL A 85 8.44 -1.85 -1.47
C VAL A 85 9.82 -2.28 -1.02
N VAL A 86 10.24 -3.47 -1.47
CA VAL A 86 11.54 -4.06 -1.14
C VAL A 86 12.62 -3.62 -2.13
N SER A 87 12.28 -3.46 -3.40
CA SER A 87 13.15 -2.95 -4.47
C SER A 87 12.33 -2.14 -5.47
N GLY A 88 12.95 -1.14 -6.09
CA GLY A 88 12.27 -0.27 -7.06
C GLY A 88 11.38 0.78 -6.39
N GLU A 89 10.43 1.30 -7.16
CA GLU A 89 9.54 2.40 -6.78
C GLU A 89 8.15 2.23 -7.41
N ILE A 90 7.10 2.51 -6.62
CA ILE A 90 5.72 2.55 -7.07
C ILE A 90 5.03 3.85 -6.63
N PHE A 91 4.02 4.24 -7.38
CA PHE A 91 2.95 5.12 -6.92
C PHE A 91 1.79 4.25 -6.43
N ASP A 92 1.57 4.21 -5.12
CA ASP A 92 0.55 3.39 -4.46
C ASP A 92 -0.67 4.25 -4.13
N VAL A 93 -1.87 3.76 -4.43
CA VAL A 93 -3.13 4.52 -4.39
C VAL A 93 -4.16 3.79 -3.55
N ALA A 94 -4.87 4.55 -2.72
CA ALA A 94 -6.07 4.10 -2.03
C ALA A 94 -7.27 4.98 -2.40
N VAL A 95 -8.46 4.39 -2.53
CA VAL A 95 -9.73 5.09 -2.78
C VAL A 95 -10.75 4.70 -1.73
N ASP A 96 -11.34 5.67 -1.05
CA ASP A 96 -12.35 5.43 -0.04
C ASP A 96 -13.70 5.06 -0.68
N ILE A 97 -14.24 3.90 -0.32
CA ILE A 97 -15.52 3.39 -0.84
C ILE A 97 -16.54 3.14 0.27
N ARG A 98 -16.32 3.68 1.46
CA ARG A 98 -17.26 3.61 2.59
C ARG A 98 -18.37 4.63 2.37
N LYS A 99 -19.61 4.17 2.13
CA LYS A 99 -20.73 5.05 1.75
C LYS A 99 -21.04 6.18 2.75
N ASP A 100 -20.82 5.93 4.04
CA ASP A 100 -21.05 6.91 5.11
C ASP A 100 -19.81 7.77 5.42
N SER A 101 -18.71 7.59 4.68
CA SER A 101 -17.48 8.35 4.90
C SER A 101 -17.56 9.75 4.30
N PRO A 102 -17.08 10.80 5.00
CA PRO A 102 -16.98 12.15 4.45
C PRO A 102 -16.01 12.24 3.25
N THR A 103 -15.15 11.23 3.08
CA THR A 103 -14.18 11.13 1.99
C THR A 103 -14.56 10.08 0.94
N TYR A 104 -15.82 9.61 0.91
CA TYR A 104 -16.30 8.66 -0.10
C TYR A 104 -15.98 9.13 -1.54
N GLY A 105 -15.40 8.24 -2.34
CA GLY A 105 -14.96 8.48 -3.71
C GLY A 105 -13.67 9.31 -3.82
N LYS A 106 -13.08 9.76 -2.71
CA LYS A 106 -11.77 10.43 -2.72
C LYS A 106 -10.66 9.40 -2.72
N TRP A 107 -9.57 9.74 -3.41
CA TRP A 107 -8.37 8.94 -3.46
C TRP A 107 -7.17 9.71 -2.93
N HIS A 108 -6.15 8.97 -2.50
CA HIS A 108 -4.85 9.51 -2.17
C HIS A 108 -3.75 8.58 -2.70
N GLY A 109 -2.66 9.17 -3.20
CA GLY A 109 -1.52 8.44 -3.74
C GLY A 109 -0.21 8.82 -3.06
N VAL A 110 0.66 7.84 -2.84
CA VAL A 110 1.96 8.01 -2.19
C VAL A 110 3.06 7.30 -2.96
N ILE A 111 4.29 7.80 -2.85
CA ILE A 111 5.47 7.13 -3.41
C ILE A 111 6.06 6.18 -2.36
N LEU A 112 6.07 4.90 -2.67
CA LEU A 112 6.76 3.87 -1.87
C LEU A 112 7.94 3.33 -2.68
N ASN A 113 9.11 3.26 -2.05
CA ASN A 113 10.30 2.74 -2.70
C ASN A 113 11.28 2.13 -1.72
N ALA A 114 12.28 1.44 -2.27
CA ALA A 114 13.31 0.80 -1.47
C ALA A 114 14.22 1.79 -0.73
N ASN A 115 14.24 3.07 -1.11
CA ASN A 115 15.09 4.09 -0.49
C ASN A 115 14.43 4.66 0.78
N ASN A 116 13.16 5.07 0.69
CA ASN A 116 12.40 5.62 1.80
C ASN A 116 11.92 4.53 2.77
N LYS A 117 11.70 3.30 2.28
CA LYS A 117 11.23 2.14 3.05
C LYS A 117 9.93 2.41 3.80
N HIS A 118 9.15 3.38 3.33
CA HIS A 118 7.86 3.70 3.93
C HIS A 118 6.89 2.55 3.70
N ALA A 119 5.90 2.45 4.58
CA ALA A 119 4.73 1.62 4.39
C ALA A 119 3.48 2.50 4.23
N PHE A 120 2.52 2.03 3.45
CA PHE A 120 1.20 2.65 3.35
C PHE A 120 0.16 1.73 3.98
N TRP A 121 -0.49 2.21 5.02
CA TRP A 121 -1.61 1.53 5.66
C TRP A 121 -2.92 2.00 5.06
N ILE A 122 -3.69 1.05 4.56
CA ILE A 122 -4.98 1.22 3.91
C ILE A 122 -5.98 0.35 4.66
N PRO A 123 -6.93 0.91 5.42
CA PRO A 123 -7.89 0.11 6.18
C PRO A 123 -8.94 -0.55 5.28
N ALA A 124 -9.70 -1.49 5.85
CA ALA A 124 -10.82 -2.11 5.13
C ALA A 124 -11.84 -1.06 4.66
N GLY A 125 -12.51 -1.34 3.54
CA GLY A 125 -13.43 -0.39 2.90
C GLY A 125 -12.73 0.64 2.00
N PHE A 126 -11.51 0.33 1.56
CA PHE A 126 -10.80 1.08 0.52
C PHE A 126 -10.50 0.17 -0.67
N LEU A 127 -10.56 0.74 -1.87
CA LEU A 127 -9.87 0.17 -3.03
C LEU A 127 -8.38 0.48 -2.94
N HIS A 128 -7.55 -0.43 -3.46
CA HIS A 128 -6.10 -0.27 -3.53
C HIS A 128 -5.57 -0.64 -4.91
N GLY A 129 -4.58 0.10 -5.40
CA GLY A 129 -3.82 -0.24 -6.58
C GLY A 129 -2.49 0.50 -6.62
N PHE A 130 -1.62 0.14 -7.56
CA PHE A 130 -0.34 0.82 -7.73
C PHE A 130 0.15 0.81 -9.16
N GLN A 131 1.04 1.75 -9.48
CA GLN A 131 1.77 1.83 -10.74
C GLN A 131 3.28 1.79 -10.50
N VAL A 132 4.00 0.91 -11.20
CA VAL A 132 5.46 0.79 -11.08
C VAL A 132 6.17 1.90 -11.86
N LEU A 133 7.02 2.65 -11.16
CA LEU A 133 7.73 3.82 -11.70
C LEU A 133 9.20 3.52 -12.03
N SER A 134 9.83 2.58 -11.33
CA SER A 134 11.23 2.21 -11.54
C SER A 134 11.42 1.38 -12.82
N LYS A 135 12.50 1.66 -13.57
CA LYS A 135 12.78 1.00 -14.87
C LYS A 135 13.16 -0.47 -14.71
N GLU A 136 13.83 -0.80 -13.62
CA GLU A 136 14.19 -2.15 -13.20
C GLU A 136 13.01 -2.97 -12.67
N GLY A 137 11.81 -2.37 -12.58
CA GLY A 137 10.65 -2.98 -11.95
C GLY A 137 10.63 -2.80 -10.44
N ALA A 138 9.60 -3.30 -9.77
CA ALA A 138 9.45 -3.20 -8.33
C ALA A 138 8.99 -4.52 -7.69
N HIS A 139 9.57 -4.82 -6.52
CA HIS A 139 9.09 -5.86 -5.62
C HIS A 139 8.21 -5.23 -4.55
N VAL A 140 6.90 -5.48 -4.63
CA VAL A 140 5.91 -4.97 -3.69
C VAL A 140 5.48 -6.09 -2.77
N THR A 141 5.54 -5.85 -1.46
CA THR A 141 5.01 -6.76 -0.44
C THR A 141 3.83 -6.09 0.25
N TYR A 142 2.82 -6.87 0.59
CA TYR A 142 1.71 -6.35 1.37
C TYR A 142 1.17 -7.39 2.34
N LYS A 143 0.82 -6.91 3.53
CA LYS A 143 0.19 -7.71 4.59
C LYS A 143 -1.29 -7.39 4.62
N CYS A 144 -2.14 -8.39 4.79
CA CYS A 144 -3.59 -8.25 4.79
C CYS A 144 -4.19 -8.60 6.16
N SER A 145 -5.18 -7.83 6.63
CA SER A 145 -5.87 -8.12 7.90
C SER A 145 -6.97 -9.19 7.81
N ALA A 146 -7.21 -9.72 6.61
CA ALA A 146 -8.08 -10.85 6.35
C ALA A 146 -7.41 -11.83 5.37
N VAL A 147 -7.92 -13.06 5.31
CA VAL A 147 -7.49 -14.06 4.33
C VAL A 147 -8.19 -13.82 2.99
N TYR A 148 -7.50 -14.07 1.89
CA TYR A 148 -8.07 -13.97 0.56
C TYR A 148 -9.31 -14.86 0.36
N ASP A 149 -10.38 -14.27 -0.17
CA ASP A 149 -11.57 -14.95 -0.61
C ASP A 149 -11.95 -14.49 -2.03
N PRO A 150 -11.73 -15.32 -3.06
CA PRO A 150 -12.03 -14.96 -4.44
C PRO A 150 -13.51 -14.63 -4.70
N LYS A 151 -14.42 -15.05 -3.82
CA LYS A 151 -15.86 -14.80 -3.98
C LYS A 151 -16.27 -13.39 -3.56
N THR A 152 -15.47 -12.75 -2.71
CA THR A 152 -15.77 -11.45 -2.13
C THR A 152 -14.78 -10.38 -2.56
N GLU A 153 -13.65 -10.75 -3.17
CA GLU A 153 -12.80 -9.80 -3.88
C GLU A 153 -13.58 -9.15 -5.03
N TYR A 154 -13.49 -7.84 -5.11
CA TYR A 154 -13.99 -7.08 -6.25
C TYR A 154 -13.02 -5.94 -6.58
N GLY A 155 -13.23 -5.36 -7.76
CA GLY A 155 -12.42 -4.24 -8.21
C GLY A 155 -13.23 -3.23 -8.99
N ILE A 156 -12.59 -2.10 -9.25
CA ILE A 156 -13.06 -1.04 -10.13
C ILE A 156 -11.99 -0.78 -11.17
N ASN A 157 -12.41 -0.43 -12.38
CA ASN A 157 -11.48 -0.09 -13.45
C ASN A 157 -10.53 1.03 -12.98
N PRO A 158 -9.20 0.85 -13.06
CA PRO A 158 -8.25 1.85 -12.58
C PRO A 158 -8.26 3.17 -13.36
N PHE A 159 -8.92 3.20 -14.53
CA PHE A 159 -9.14 4.38 -15.36
C PHE A 159 -10.56 4.94 -15.25
N ASP A 160 -11.31 4.56 -14.21
CA ASP A 160 -12.65 5.07 -13.95
C ASP A 160 -12.66 6.62 -13.85
N GLU A 161 -13.52 7.26 -14.63
CA GLU A 161 -13.58 8.72 -14.78
C GLU A 161 -14.18 9.43 -13.55
N ASP A 162 -14.91 8.73 -12.69
CA ASP A 162 -15.49 9.33 -11.48
C ASP A 162 -14.46 9.37 -10.34
N ILE A 163 -13.62 8.34 -10.23
CA ILE A 163 -12.48 8.35 -9.30
C ILE A 163 -11.38 9.26 -9.85
N ASN A 164 -11.09 9.15 -11.15
CA ASN A 164 -10.10 9.95 -11.88
C ASN A 164 -8.74 10.01 -11.17
N VAL A 165 -8.14 8.84 -10.92
CA VAL A 165 -6.80 8.76 -10.32
C VAL A 165 -5.77 9.37 -11.28
N ASP A 166 -4.94 10.28 -10.77
CA ASP A 166 -3.87 10.91 -11.55
C ASP A 166 -2.61 10.02 -11.56
N TRP A 167 -2.66 8.95 -12.35
CA TRP A 167 -1.54 8.03 -12.49
C TRP A 167 -0.32 8.71 -13.15
N PRO A 168 0.91 8.58 -12.57
CA PRO A 168 2.10 9.29 -13.08
C PRO A 168 2.49 8.94 -14.52
N ILE A 169 2.39 7.68 -14.92
CA ILE A 169 2.68 7.24 -16.30
C ILE A 169 1.36 7.21 -17.07
N LYS A 170 1.23 8.16 -18.00
CA LYS A 170 0.03 8.37 -18.83
C LYS A 170 0.16 7.83 -20.26
N ASP A 171 1.37 7.52 -20.69
CA ASP A 171 1.62 6.98 -22.02
C ASP A 171 1.06 5.55 -22.12
N LYS A 172 0.01 5.37 -22.92
CA LYS A 172 -0.66 4.08 -23.14
C LYS A 172 0.26 3.04 -23.78
N ALA A 173 1.34 3.43 -24.46
CA ALA A 173 2.32 2.49 -25.00
C ALA A 173 3.21 1.89 -23.90
N VAL A 174 3.26 2.54 -22.73
CA VAL A 174 4.08 2.13 -21.58
C VAL A 174 3.24 1.44 -20.51
N VAL A 175 2.00 1.87 -20.31
CA VAL A 175 1.12 1.30 -19.27
C VAL A 175 0.76 -0.14 -19.61
N ILE A 176 1.04 -1.03 -18.66
CA ILE A 176 0.68 -2.45 -18.76
C ILE A 176 -0.36 -2.74 -17.69
N VAL A 177 -1.56 -3.16 -18.09
CA VAL A 177 -2.69 -3.45 -17.20
C VAL A 177 -3.30 -4.78 -17.60
N SER A 178 -3.82 -5.54 -16.63
CA SER A 178 -4.45 -6.82 -16.93
C SER A 178 -5.84 -6.63 -17.56
N GLU A 179 -6.28 -7.60 -18.35
CA GLU A 179 -7.63 -7.60 -18.91
C GLU A 179 -8.70 -7.56 -17.79
N ARG A 180 -8.50 -8.35 -16.72
CA ARG A 180 -9.38 -8.36 -15.54
C ARG A 180 -9.56 -6.96 -14.96
N ASP A 181 -8.47 -6.22 -14.78
CA ASP A 181 -8.50 -4.88 -14.18
C ASP A 181 -9.31 -3.90 -15.04
N THR A 182 -9.18 -4.01 -16.37
CA THR A 182 -9.93 -3.15 -17.31
C THR A 182 -11.40 -3.53 -17.46
N GLN A 183 -11.79 -4.75 -17.08
CA GLN A 183 -13.16 -5.26 -17.19
C GLN A 183 -13.98 -5.11 -15.90
N HIS A 184 -13.37 -4.65 -14.81
CA HIS A 184 -14.10 -4.30 -13.60
C HIS A 184 -15.13 -3.19 -13.87
N ALA A 185 -16.21 -3.19 -13.09
CA ALA A 185 -17.28 -2.23 -13.23
C ALA A 185 -16.83 -0.79 -12.89
N SER A 186 -17.63 0.19 -13.29
CA SER A 186 -17.40 1.61 -12.97
C SER A 186 -17.70 1.90 -11.50
N PHE A 187 -17.08 2.92 -10.92
CA PHE A 187 -17.32 3.37 -9.55
C PHE A 187 -18.79 3.71 -9.28
N LYS A 188 -19.52 4.26 -10.26
CA LYS A 188 -20.98 4.51 -10.16
C LYS A 188 -21.84 3.27 -9.86
N SER A 189 -21.29 2.07 -10.02
CA SER A 189 -22.02 0.81 -9.80
C SER A 189 -21.92 0.29 -8.36
N LEU A 190 -21.11 0.93 -7.51
CA LEU A 190 -20.87 0.56 -6.11
C LEU A 190 -22.00 0.94 -5.14
#